data_AF-A0A5P9NEI5-F1
#
_entry.id   AF-A0A5P9NEI5-F1
#
_cell.length_a   1.000
_cell.length_b   1.000
_cell.length_c   1.000
_cell.angle_alpha   90.00
_cell.angle_beta   90.00
_cell.angle_gamma   90.00
#
_symmetry.space_group_name_H-M   'P 1'
#
loop_
_entity.id
_entity.type
_entity.pdbx_description
1 polymer ?
#
loop_
_entity_poly.entity_id
_entity_poly.type
_entity_poly.pdbx_seq_one_letter_code
_entity_poly.pdbx_strand_id
1 'polypeptide(L)'
;ASIAISSILAEEEKPKASGAVVDFQLESIDHVTIDKQSEEHIVYTAHEGYAVEKVKEGDSVIKTFDLKEQTPKTVVRHIKDNKPYVVIAVESALHLVLKKDGDKWVELEVAEFYQEVLFKGFEAVSVDLAAAVSDKFTETTFGSGKKHTFKAPGKRVLKVVDGKTELIDGDNEVVLDLELFVSGDNKVARVVYLYKGDGRIKEIFLKLVEKAWKRVEVKDAAETLHGINSTFPADYKVVYDGFSVYGA
;
A
#
# COMPACT_ATOMS: atom_id res chain seq x y z
N ALA A 1 -12.62 51.41 15.23
CA ALA A 1 -13.32 50.35 14.47
C ALA A 1 -12.31 49.26 14.18
N SER A 2 -12.41 48.11 14.85
CA SER A 2 -11.56 46.95 14.60
C SER A 2 -12.40 45.94 13.83
N ILE A 3 -12.04 45.68 12.57
CA ILE A 3 -12.67 44.65 11.76
C ILE A 3 -11.79 43.41 11.92
N ALA A 4 -12.28 42.46 12.72
CA ALA A 4 -11.74 41.10 12.72
C ALA A 4 -12.22 40.43 11.43
N ILE A 5 -11.28 40.11 10.53
CA ILE A 5 -11.55 39.20 9.41
C ILE A 5 -11.05 37.83 9.86
N SER A 6 -11.98 37.04 10.39
CA SER A 6 -11.80 35.60 10.57
C SER A 6 -11.91 34.95 9.20
N SER A 7 -10.79 34.71 8.54
CA SER A 7 -10.73 33.87 7.35
C SER A 7 -10.80 32.41 7.79
N ILE A 8 -12.02 31.93 8.01
CA ILE A 8 -12.32 30.50 7.94
C ILE A 8 -12.18 30.17 6.46
N LEU A 9 -11.05 29.58 6.06
CA LEU A 9 -10.94 28.91 4.77
C LEU A 9 -12.03 27.83 4.76
N ALA A 10 -13.10 28.07 4.02
CA ALA A 10 -14.03 27.01 3.66
C ALA A 10 -13.21 25.98 2.87
N GLU A 11 -12.96 24.82 3.48
CA GLU A 11 -12.52 23.64 2.73
C GLU A 11 -13.53 23.44 1.60
N GLU A 12 -13.07 23.53 0.35
CA GLU A 12 -13.90 23.17 -0.80
C GLU A 12 -14.40 21.74 -0.57
N GLU A 13 -15.72 21.56 -0.42
CA GLU A 13 -16.32 20.22 -0.37
C GLU A 13 -15.88 19.47 -1.63
N LYS A 14 -15.02 18.45 -1.47
CA LYS A 14 -14.68 17.54 -2.55
C LYS A 14 -15.99 17.06 -3.19
N PRO A 15 -16.12 16.99 -4.52
CA PRO A 15 -17.33 16.49 -5.16
C PRO A 15 -17.65 15.11 -4.61
N LYS A 16 -18.85 14.95 -4.06
CA LYS A 16 -19.32 13.70 -3.45
C LYS A 16 -19.33 12.62 -4.52
N ALA A 17 -18.53 11.57 -4.31
CA ALA A 17 -18.50 10.44 -5.22
C ALA A 17 -19.87 9.74 -5.23
N SER A 18 -20.31 9.33 -6.42
CA SER A 18 -21.51 8.50 -6.56
C SER A 18 -21.23 7.06 -6.13
N GLY A 19 -22.25 6.35 -5.64
CA GLY A 19 -22.10 4.98 -5.16
C GLY A 19 -22.15 3.93 -6.26
N ALA A 20 -21.18 3.02 -6.24
CA ALA A 20 -21.16 1.79 -7.01
C ALA A 20 -21.41 0.57 -6.11
N VAL A 21 -22.08 -0.45 -6.66
CA VAL A 21 -22.40 -1.70 -5.96
C VAL A 21 -21.59 -2.84 -6.57
N VAL A 22 -20.60 -3.33 -5.85
CA VAL A 22 -19.80 -4.49 -6.25
C VAL A 22 -20.53 -5.76 -5.86
N ASP A 23 -20.93 -6.58 -6.84
CA ASP A 23 -21.50 -7.91 -6.63
C ASP A 23 -20.65 -8.99 -7.30
N PHE A 24 -20.11 -9.90 -6.50
CA PHE A 24 -19.20 -10.94 -7.00
C PHE A 24 -19.87 -12.00 -7.89
N GLN A 25 -21.20 -12.01 -8.00
CA GLN A 25 -21.92 -12.89 -8.92
C GLN A 25 -22.11 -12.29 -10.32
N LEU A 26 -21.80 -11.01 -10.49
CA LEU A 26 -21.97 -10.31 -11.76
C LEU A 26 -20.66 -10.29 -12.56
N GLU A 27 -20.80 -10.53 -13.86
CA GLU A 27 -19.70 -10.48 -14.84
C GLU A 27 -19.45 -9.05 -15.36
N SER A 28 -20.38 -8.12 -15.10
CA SER A 28 -20.29 -6.70 -15.43
C SER A 28 -21.03 -5.91 -14.36
N ILE A 29 -20.45 -4.80 -13.92
CA ILE A 29 -20.97 -3.95 -12.85
C ILE A 29 -20.87 -2.50 -13.31
N ASP A 30 -21.96 -1.74 -13.17
CA ASP A 30 -21.97 -0.32 -13.55
C ASP A 30 -20.93 0.46 -12.76
N HIS A 31 -20.15 1.28 -13.48
CA HIS A 31 -19.10 2.15 -12.94
C HIS A 31 -17.95 1.42 -12.22
N VAL A 32 -17.77 0.13 -12.50
CA VAL A 32 -16.68 -0.67 -11.94
C VAL A 32 -15.96 -1.43 -13.05
N THR A 33 -14.64 -1.32 -13.08
CA THR A 33 -13.78 -2.17 -13.90
C THR A 33 -13.48 -3.47 -13.13
N ILE A 34 -13.70 -4.62 -13.78
CA ILE A 34 -13.38 -5.94 -13.22
C ILE A 34 -12.12 -6.45 -13.93
N ASP A 35 -11.02 -6.56 -13.19
CA ASP A 35 -9.76 -7.14 -13.64
C ASP A 35 -9.58 -8.55 -13.06
N LYS A 36 -9.86 -9.56 -13.89
CA LYS A 36 -9.70 -10.98 -13.56
C LYS A 36 -8.25 -11.41 -13.82
N GLN A 37 -7.37 -11.13 -12.85
CA GLN A 37 -5.96 -11.52 -12.95
C GLN A 37 -5.77 -13.04 -12.85
N SER A 38 -6.63 -13.71 -12.08
CA SER A 38 -6.82 -15.17 -12.08
C SER A 38 -8.18 -15.54 -11.49
N GLU A 39 -8.54 -16.82 -11.53
CA GLU A 39 -9.73 -17.35 -10.84
C GLU A 39 -9.68 -17.14 -9.31
N GLU A 40 -8.47 -17.00 -8.75
CA GLU A 40 -8.24 -16.81 -7.32
C GLU A 40 -8.02 -15.35 -6.92
N HIS A 41 -7.93 -14.44 -7.89
CA HIS A 41 -7.59 -13.05 -7.63
C HIS A 41 -8.27 -12.12 -8.64
N ILE A 42 -9.32 -11.45 -8.18
CA ILE A 42 -10.14 -10.54 -8.99
C ILE A 42 -10.15 -9.17 -8.33
N VAL A 43 -9.83 -8.14 -9.10
CA VAL A 43 -9.78 -6.75 -8.65
C VAL A 43 -10.97 -6.00 -9.24
N TYR A 44 -11.71 -5.31 -8.38
CA TYR A 44 -12.85 -4.47 -8.74
C TYR A 44 -12.48 -3.02 -8.42
N THR A 45 -12.46 -2.15 -9.43
CA THR A 45 -12.05 -0.76 -9.29
C THR A 45 -13.18 0.18 -9.71
N ALA A 46 -13.65 1.01 -8.79
CA ALA A 46 -14.64 2.04 -9.10
C ALA A 46 -14.05 3.09 -10.06
N HIS A 47 -14.83 3.48 -11.06
CA HIS A 47 -14.44 4.50 -12.04
C HIS A 47 -14.26 5.87 -11.37
N GLU A 48 -13.59 6.78 -12.08
CA GLU A 48 -13.48 8.17 -11.64
C GLU A 48 -14.87 8.79 -11.39
N GLY A 49 -15.00 9.56 -10.31
CA GLY A 49 -16.29 10.10 -9.85
C GLY A 49 -17.14 9.12 -9.03
N TYR A 50 -16.78 7.84 -8.94
CA TYR A 50 -17.50 6.82 -8.16
C TYR A 50 -16.68 6.26 -7.00
N ALA A 51 -17.37 5.74 -5.99
CA ALA A 51 -16.79 4.99 -4.87
C ALA A 51 -17.63 3.74 -4.61
N VAL A 52 -17.02 2.70 -4.05
CA VAL A 52 -17.74 1.47 -3.69
C VAL A 52 -18.58 1.74 -2.45
N GLU A 53 -19.89 1.86 -2.64
CA GLU A 53 -20.86 2.05 -1.56
C GLU A 53 -21.20 0.72 -0.90
N LYS A 54 -21.25 -0.35 -1.68
CA LYS A 54 -21.73 -1.65 -1.23
C LYS A 54 -20.97 -2.79 -1.88
N VAL A 55 -20.62 -3.78 -1.08
CA VAL A 55 -20.03 -5.05 -1.52
C VAL A 55 -21.00 -6.16 -1.16
N LYS A 56 -21.34 -7.02 -2.12
CA LYS A 56 -22.30 -8.13 -1.94
C LYS A 56 -21.87 -9.40 -2.69
N GLU A 57 -22.45 -10.51 -2.27
CA GLU A 57 -22.40 -11.80 -2.93
C GLU A 57 -23.86 -12.25 -3.17
N GLY A 58 -24.39 -11.91 -4.35
CA GLY A 58 -25.81 -12.10 -4.66
C GLY A 58 -26.73 -11.26 -3.77
N ASP A 59 -27.58 -11.94 -3.00
CA ASP A 59 -28.51 -11.32 -2.04
C ASP A 59 -27.83 -10.96 -0.71
N SER A 60 -26.63 -11.50 -0.43
CA SER A 60 -25.93 -11.28 0.84
C SER A 60 -25.07 -10.02 0.77
N VAL A 61 -25.39 -9.01 1.58
CA VAL A 61 -24.55 -7.82 1.74
C VAL A 61 -23.36 -8.13 2.64
N ILE A 62 -22.16 -7.89 2.13
CA ILE A 62 -20.88 -8.10 2.84
C ILE A 62 -20.51 -6.86 3.65
N LYS A 63 -20.55 -5.68 3.00
CA LYS A 63 -20.23 -4.39 3.61
C LYS A 63 -20.99 -3.27 2.91
N THR A 64 -21.35 -2.23 3.65
CA THR A 64 -21.91 -0.97 3.14
C THR A 64 -21.13 0.19 3.76
N PHE A 65 -20.88 1.24 2.99
CA PHE A 65 -20.09 2.41 3.37
C PHE A 65 -20.94 3.67 3.34
N ASP A 66 -20.74 4.57 4.30
CA ASP A 66 -21.22 5.94 4.17
C ASP A 66 -20.24 6.74 3.33
N LEU A 67 -20.64 7.10 2.12
CA LEU A 67 -19.81 7.85 1.17
C LEU A 67 -19.50 9.29 1.59
N LYS A 68 -20.13 9.77 2.67
CA LYS A 68 -19.76 11.04 3.31
C LYS A 68 -18.54 10.89 4.20
N GLU A 69 -18.28 9.70 4.72
CA GLU A 69 -17.18 9.41 5.63
C GLU A 69 -16.01 8.74 4.91
N GLN A 70 -16.31 7.82 3.99
CA GLN A 70 -15.33 6.95 3.36
C GLN A 70 -15.61 6.83 1.86
N THR A 71 -14.56 6.84 1.04
CA THR A 71 -14.70 6.68 -0.41
C THR A 71 -13.85 5.53 -0.95
N PRO A 72 -14.22 4.27 -0.65
CA PRO A 72 -13.43 3.12 -1.07
C PRO A 72 -13.34 3.04 -2.58
N LYS A 73 -12.15 2.76 -3.10
CA LYS A 73 -11.91 2.72 -4.55
C LYS A 73 -11.78 1.32 -5.12
N THR A 74 -11.21 0.42 -4.34
CA THR A 74 -10.87 -0.93 -4.80
C THR A 74 -11.38 -1.98 -3.83
N VAL A 75 -11.96 -3.03 -4.40
CA VAL A 75 -12.30 -4.27 -3.70
C VAL A 75 -11.56 -5.39 -4.39
N VAL A 76 -10.90 -6.24 -3.63
CA VAL A 76 -10.18 -7.40 -4.15
C VAL A 76 -10.78 -8.65 -3.56
N ARG A 77 -11.21 -9.57 -4.41
CA ARG A 77 -11.63 -10.91 -3.99
C ARG A 77 -10.45 -11.86 -4.16
N HIS A 78 -10.04 -12.48 -3.06
CA HIS A 78 -9.04 -13.54 -3.05
C HIS A 78 -9.70 -14.88 -2.77
N ILE A 79 -9.24 -15.94 -3.42
CA ILE A 79 -9.49 -17.32 -3.01
C ILE A 79 -8.15 -17.92 -2.60
N LYS A 80 -8.01 -18.30 -1.32
CA LYS A 80 -6.80 -18.93 -0.79
C LYS A 80 -7.16 -20.14 0.04
N ASP A 81 -6.53 -21.28 -0.26
CA ASP A 81 -6.87 -22.58 0.33
C ASP A 81 -8.38 -22.89 0.25
N ASN A 82 -9.00 -22.63 -0.92
CA ASN A 82 -10.45 -22.72 -1.17
C ASN A 82 -11.33 -21.86 -0.26
N LYS A 83 -10.76 -20.89 0.47
CA LYS A 83 -11.50 -19.94 1.30
C LYS A 83 -11.52 -18.56 0.64
N PRO A 84 -12.68 -17.91 0.56
CA PRO A 84 -12.76 -16.57 -0.01
C PRO A 84 -12.44 -15.51 1.05
N TYR A 85 -11.70 -14.49 0.62
CA TYR A 85 -11.38 -13.28 1.38
C TYR A 85 -11.69 -12.06 0.52
N VAL A 86 -12.08 -10.97 1.17
CA VAL A 86 -12.41 -9.70 0.54
C VAL A 86 -11.55 -8.63 1.19
N VAL A 87 -10.72 -7.96 0.40
CA VAL A 87 -9.93 -6.81 0.84
C VAL A 87 -10.53 -5.56 0.23
N ILE A 88 -10.84 -4.56 1.05
CA ILE A 88 -11.43 -3.29 0.62
C ILE A 88 -10.46 -2.17 0.99
N ALA A 89 -9.97 -1.44 -0.01
CA ALA A 89 -9.19 -0.23 0.22
C ALA A 89 -10.16 0.92 0.55
N VAL A 90 -10.44 1.09 1.85
CA VAL A 90 -11.31 2.14 2.39
C VAL A 90 -10.68 3.51 2.14
N GLU A 91 -9.38 3.58 2.40
CA GLU A 91 -8.46 4.62 1.97
C GLU A 91 -7.20 3.93 1.42
N SER A 92 -6.32 4.66 0.73
CA SER A 92 -5.03 4.09 0.30
C SER A 92 -4.27 3.44 1.47
N ALA A 93 -4.25 4.08 2.63
CA ALA A 93 -3.55 3.58 3.81
C ALA A 93 -4.39 2.67 4.72
N LEU A 94 -5.72 2.60 4.53
CA LEU A 94 -6.61 1.84 5.41
C LEU A 94 -7.35 0.77 4.63
N HIS A 95 -6.99 -0.47 4.90
CA HIS A 95 -7.63 -1.62 4.29
C HIS A 95 -8.53 -2.34 5.31
N LEU A 96 -9.67 -2.81 4.84
CA LEU A 96 -10.53 -3.72 5.58
C LEU A 96 -10.43 -5.11 4.95
N VAL A 97 -10.29 -6.15 5.77
CA VAL A 97 -10.31 -7.53 5.29
C VAL A 97 -11.49 -8.27 5.90
N LEU A 98 -12.26 -8.97 5.07
CA LEU A 98 -13.31 -9.87 5.51
C LEU A 98 -13.00 -11.29 5.03
N LYS A 99 -13.29 -12.28 5.89
CA LYS A 99 -13.25 -13.70 5.55
C LYS A 99 -14.63 -14.30 5.70
N LYS A 100 -14.89 -15.37 4.95
CA LYS A 100 -16.11 -16.15 5.11
C LYS A 100 -15.96 -17.14 6.27
N ASP A 101 -16.90 -17.09 7.20
CA ASP A 101 -17.02 -18.01 8.34
C ASP A 101 -18.43 -18.63 8.32
N GLY A 102 -18.52 -19.86 7.80
CA GLY A 102 -19.78 -20.48 7.41
C GLY A 102 -20.51 -19.65 6.36
N ASP A 103 -21.73 -19.20 6.68
CA ASP A 103 -22.56 -18.37 5.80
C ASP A 103 -22.36 -16.87 6.01
N LYS A 104 -21.52 -16.45 6.97
CA LYS A 104 -21.33 -15.05 7.34
C LYS A 104 -19.97 -14.53 6.88
N TRP A 105 -19.90 -13.22 6.69
CA TRP A 105 -18.64 -12.50 6.51
C TRP A 105 -18.25 -11.84 7.81
N VAL A 106 -17.02 -12.06 8.25
CA VAL A 106 -16.47 -11.50 9.48
C VAL A 106 -15.16 -10.79 9.18
N GLU A 107 -14.89 -9.72 9.92
CA GLU A 107 -13.64 -8.97 9.77
C GLU A 107 -12.45 -9.81 10.23
N LEU A 108 -11.34 -9.67 9.52
CA LEU A 108 -10.05 -10.29 9.80
C LEU A 108 -9.04 -9.16 9.97
N GLU A 109 -8.17 -9.28 10.97
CA GLU A 109 -7.06 -8.35 11.14
C GLU A 109 -6.20 -8.32 9.86
N VAL A 110 -5.91 -7.11 9.38
CA VAL A 110 -5.19 -6.95 8.10
C VAL A 110 -3.81 -7.60 8.17
N ALA A 111 -3.15 -7.51 9.32
CA ALA A 111 -1.85 -8.14 9.55
C ALA A 111 -1.94 -9.66 9.51
N GLU A 112 -2.98 -10.25 10.14
CA GLU A 112 -3.25 -11.69 10.09
C GLU A 112 -3.46 -12.14 8.64
N PHE A 113 -4.23 -11.38 7.84
CA PHE A 113 -4.41 -11.70 6.43
C PHE A 113 -3.09 -11.74 5.66
N TYR A 114 -2.24 -10.71 5.78
CA TYR A 114 -0.96 -10.72 5.08
C TYR A 114 -0.06 -11.86 5.55
N GLN A 115 0.07 -12.08 6.86
CA GLN A 115 1.02 -13.04 7.41
C GLN A 115 0.57 -14.50 7.23
N GLU A 116 -0.68 -14.79 7.57
CA GLU A 116 -1.20 -16.16 7.68
C GLU A 116 -1.95 -16.62 6.42
N VAL A 117 -2.28 -15.70 5.50
CA VAL A 117 -2.98 -16.04 4.25
C VAL A 117 -2.12 -15.73 3.04
N LEU A 118 -1.70 -14.48 2.83
CA LEU A 118 -0.95 -14.11 1.61
C LEU A 118 0.49 -14.61 1.62
N PHE A 119 1.17 -14.52 2.77
CA PHE A 119 2.56 -14.95 2.93
C PHE A 119 2.70 -16.32 3.56
N LYS A 120 1.60 -17.07 3.65
CA LYS A 120 1.61 -18.42 4.19
C LYS A 120 2.61 -19.29 3.43
N GLY A 121 3.55 -19.87 4.16
CA GLY A 121 4.60 -20.73 3.59
C GLY A 121 5.77 -19.99 2.92
N PHE A 122 5.81 -18.65 2.96
CA PHE A 122 6.93 -17.89 2.41
C PHE A 122 8.11 -17.89 3.38
N GLU A 123 9.33 -17.98 2.82
CA GLU A 123 10.56 -17.76 3.56
C GLU A 123 10.68 -16.28 3.97
N ALA A 124 10.79 -16.02 5.27
CA ALA A 124 10.99 -14.68 5.81
C ALA A 124 12.48 -14.32 5.76
N VAL A 125 12.84 -13.26 5.02
CA VAL A 125 14.25 -12.87 4.81
C VAL A 125 14.57 -11.48 5.36
N SER A 126 15.77 -11.33 5.88
CA SER A 126 16.38 -10.03 6.17
C SER A 126 16.98 -9.46 4.89
N VAL A 127 16.72 -8.19 4.61
CA VAL A 127 17.35 -7.46 3.50
C VAL A 127 18.32 -6.42 4.05
N ASP A 128 19.60 -6.55 3.70
CA ASP A 128 20.64 -5.58 4.06
C ASP A 128 20.84 -4.60 2.91
N LEU A 129 20.56 -3.32 3.15
CA LEU A 129 20.72 -2.24 2.17
C LEU A 129 22.18 -1.84 1.97
N ALA A 130 23.08 -2.20 2.89
CA ALA A 130 24.52 -1.96 2.75
C ALA A 130 25.18 -2.96 1.79
N ALA A 131 24.56 -4.14 1.62
CA ALA A 131 25.06 -5.19 0.77
C ALA A 131 24.88 -4.88 -0.72
N ALA A 132 25.57 -5.64 -1.57
CA ALA A 132 25.29 -5.63 -3.00
C ALA A 132 23.85 -6.11 -3.25
N VAL A 133 23.19 -5.51 -4.25
CA VAL A 133 21.83 -5.89 -4.63
C VAL A 133 21.81 -7.36 -5.02
N SER A 134 21.07 -8.17 -4.27
CA SER A 134 20.97 -9.61 -4.49
C SER A 134 20.10 -9.96 -5.70
N ASP A 135 20.17 -11.22 -6.14
CA ASP A 135 19.29 -11.84 -7.15
C ASP A 135 17.80 -11.88 -6.77
N LYS A 136 17.46 -11.53 -5.52
CA LYS A 136 16.08 -11.41 -5.03
C LYS A 136 15.34 -10.17 -5.58
N PHE A 137 16.06 -9.27 -6.25
CA PHE A 137 15.49 -8.06 -6.84
C PHE A 137 15.35 -8.19 -8.36
N THR A 138 14.23 -7.71 -8.89
CA THR A 138 14.08 -7.46 -10.32
C THR A 138 14.57 -6.06 -10.65
N GLU A 139 15.54 -5.95 -11.54
CA GLU A 139 16.07 -4.66 -12.01
C GLU A 139 15.28 -4.12 -13.21
N THR A 140 15.01 -2.82 -13.20
CA THR A 140 14.47 -2.05 -14.31
C THR A 140 15.23 -0.73 -14.46
N THR A 141 15.21 -0.15 -15.66
CA THR A 141 15.79 1.19 -15.89
C THR A 141 14.97 2.26 -15.17
N PHE A 142 15.65 3.22 -14.54
CA PHE A 142 15.01 4.36 -13.89
C PHE A 142 15.81 5.64 -14.18
N GLY A 143 15.43 6.35 -15.25
CA GLY A 143 16.16 7.53 -15.72
C GLY A 143 17.63 7.19 -16.03
N SER A 144 18.53 7.90 -15.35
CA SER A 144 19.98 7.68 -15.42
C SER A 144 20.48 6.49 -14.58
N GLY A 145 19.64 5.94 -13.70
CA GLY A 145 19.96 4.86 -12.79
C GLY A 145 19.09 3.62 -12.97
N LYS A 146 18.96 2.86 -11.89
CA LYS A 146 18.23 1.59 -11.83
C LYS A 146 17.23 1.58 -10.69
N LYS A 147 16.08 0.95 -10.90
CA LYS A 147 15.12 0.59 -9.87
C LYS A 147 15.15 -0.92 -9.69
N HIS A 148 15.38 -1.36 -8.46
CA HIS A 148 15.40 -2.73 -8.03
C HIS A 148 14.17 -2.97 -7.14
N THR A 149 13.22 -3.77 -7.60
CA THR A 149 12.02 -4.13 -6.81
C THR A 149 12.21 -5.51 -6.22
N PHE A 150 12.04 -5.68 -4.91
CA PHE A 150 12.14 -6.99 -4.27
C PHE A 150 11.03 -7.89 -4.82
N LYS A 151 11.42 -8.96 -5.51
CA LYS A 151 10.48 -9.89 -6.14
C LYS A 151 11.11 -11.27 -6.20
N ALA A 152 11.07 -11.96 -5.07
CA ALA A 152 11.58 -13.31 -4.92
C ALA A 152 10.42 -14.30 -4.68
N PRO A 153 10.16 -15.24 -5.60
CA PRO A 153 9.09 -16.23 -5.43
C PRO A 153 9.22 -17.00 -4.12
N GLY A 154 8.11 -17.10 -3.37
CA GLY A 154 8.05 -17.81 -2.10
C GLY A 154 8.86 -17.15 -0.98
N LYS A 155 9.26 -15.87 -1.12
CA LYS A 155 9.96 -15.13 -0.07
C LYS A 155 9.25 -13.81 0.24
N ARG A 156 9.36 -13.38 1.49
CA ARG A 156 8.92 -12.06 1.93
C ARG A 156 10.03 -11.36 2.70
N VAL A 157 10.04 -10.03 2.66
CA VAL A 157 10.90 -9.25 3.55
C VAL A 157 10.33 -9.32 4.96
N LEU A 158 11.15 -9.75 5.92
CA LEU A 158 10.83 -9.67 7.33
C LEU A 158 11.30 -8.35 7.91
N LYS A 159 12.56 -8.01 7.63
CA LYS A 159 13.25 -6.87 8.21
C LYS A 159 14.22 -6.24 7.23
N VAL A 160 14.49 -4.96 7.42
CA VAL A 160 15.39 -4.15 6.58
C VAL A 160 16.50 -3.62 7.48
N VAL A 161 17.75 -3.83 7.09
CA VAL A 161 18.92 -3.50 7.90
C VAL A 161 19.97 -2.72 7.11
N ASP A 162 20.84 -2.03 7.84
CA ASP A 162 22.11 -1.46 7.38
C ASP A 162 23.24 -2.13 8.17
N GLY A 163 23.75 -3.24 7.64
CA GLY A 163 24.66 -4.13 8.37
C GLY A 163 24.04 -4.68 9.65
N LYS A 164 24.43 -4.10 10.80
CA LYS A 164 23.90 -4.50 12.13
C LYS A 164 22.76 -3.61 12.63
N THR A 165 22.51 -2.48 11.97
CA THR A 165 21.47 -1.53 12.37
C THR A 165 20.15 -1.95 11.76
N GLU A 166 19.12 -2.12 12.59
CA GLU A 166 17.77 -2.41 12.11
C GLU A 166 17.08 -1.09 11.73
N LEU A 167 16.65 -1.00 10.47
CA LEU A 167 15.89 0.14 9.94
C LEU A 167 14.39 -0.13 10.01
N ILE A 168 14.02 -1.40 9.86
CA ILE A 168 12.69 -1.99 10.13
C ILE A 168 12.97 -3.33 10.78
N ASP A 169 12.50 -3.57 12.02
CA ASP A 169 12.77 -4.81 12.76
C ASP A 169 11.81 -5.96 12.40
N GLY A 170 10.60 -5.63 11.93
CA GLY A 170 9.59 -6.60 11.51
C GLY A 170 8.69 -7.12 12.63
N ASP A 171 8.88 -6.65 13.86
CA ASP A 171 8.08 -7.05 15.02
C ASP A 171 6.70 -6.39 14.98
N ASN A 172 6.65 -5.10 14.64
CA ASN A 172 5.41 -4.33 14.52
C ASN A 172 4.98 -4.07 13.08
N GLU A 173 5.75 -4.54 12.11
CA GLU A 173 5.53 -4.30 10.69
C GLU A 173 5.29 -5.59 9.92
N VAL A 174 4.51 -5.46 8.85
CA VAL A 174 4.47 -6.45 7.77
C VAL A 174 4.92 -5.74 6.51
N VAL A 175 6.15 -5.98 6.06
CA VAL A 175 6.69 -5.35 4.85
C VAL A 175 5.93 -5.87 3.63
N LEU A 176 5.31 -4.94 2.89
CA LEU A 176 4.47 -5.21 1.73
C LEU A 176 5.22 -5.00 0.41
N ASP A 177 6.10 -4.00 0.38
CA ASP A 177 6.91 -3.67 -0.79
C ASP A 177 8.27 -3.09 -0.39
N LEU A 178 9.29 -3.37 -1.18
CA LEU A 178 10.64 -2.84 -1.01
C LEU A 178 11.24 -2.55 -2.39
N GLU A 179 11.54 -1.28 -2.63
CA GLU A 179 12.21 -0.83 -3.84
C GLU A 179 13.51 -0.10 -3.49
N LEU A 180 14.54 -0.29 -4.30
CA LEU A 180 15.82 0.39 -4.18
C LEU A 180 16.15 1.09 -5.50
N PHE A 181 16.42 2.38 -5.43
CA PHE A 181 16.81 3.23 -6.55
C PHE A 181 18.29 3.54 -6.43
N VAL A 182 19.07 3.24 -7.47
CA VAL A 182 20.54 3.37 -7.47
C VAL A 182 21.00 4.15 -8.70
N SER A 183 21.74 5.24 -8.50
CA SER A 183 22.44 5.98 -9.54
C SER A 183 23.74 6.57 -9.00
N GLY A 184 24.87 5.93 -9.31
CA GLY A 184 26.16 6.27 -8.72
C GLY A 184 26.11 6.20 -7.19
N ASP A 185 26.44 7.32 -6.54
CA ASP A 185 26.41 7.46 -5.08
C ASP A 185 25.01 7.72 -4.52
N ASN A 186 24.04 8.11 -5.36
CA ASN A 186 22.67 8.33 -4.93
C ASN A 186 21.93 7.00 -4.80
N LYS A 187 21.61 6.63 -3.57
CA LYS A 187 20.78 5.46 -3.26
C LYS A 187 19.61 5.83 -2.36
N VAL A 188 18.42 5.45 -2.78
CA VAL A 188 17.17 5.67 -2.04
C VAL A 188 16.42 4.35 -1.99
N ALA A 189 15.93 3.94 -0.82
CA ALA A 189 15.02 2.81 -0.68
C ALA A 189 13.63 3.33 -0.30
N ARG A 190 12.60 2.78 -0.95
CA ARG A 190 11.20 2.99 -0.62
C ARG A 190 10.69 1.72 0.06
N VAL A 191 10.15 1.85 1.26
CA VAL A 191 9.60 0.74 2.02
C VAL A 191 8.13 1.00 2.27
N VAL A 192 7.28 0.06 1.86
CA VAL A 192 5.86 0.05 2.18
C VAL A 192 5.60 -1.08 3.16
N TYR A 193 4.97 -0.79 4.28
CA TYR A 193 4.68 -1.79 5.29
C TYR A 193 3.34 -1.52 5.97
N LEU A 194 2.67 -2.56 6.43
CA LEU A 194 1.53 -2.44 7.33
C LEU A 194 2.05 -2.29 8.77
N TYR A 195 1.65 -1.23 9.47
CA TYR A 195 1.94 -1.09 10.89
C TYR A 195 0.85 -1.76 11.71
N LYS A 196 1.21 -2.74 12.54
CA LYS A 196 0.27 -3.54 13.34
C LYS A 196 -0.42 -2.72 14.43
N GLY A 197 0.21 -1.64 14.92
CA GLY A 197 -0.32 -0.83 16.02
C GLY A 197 -1.56 -0.01 15.67
N ASP A 198 -1.73 0.37 14.40
CA ASP A 198 -2.91 1.12 13.92
C ASP A 198 -3.60 0.48 12.70
N GLY A 199 -3.07 -0.63 12.19
CA GLY A 199 -3.62 -1.33 11.03
C GLY A 199 -3.49 -0.55 9.72
N ARG A 200 -2.65 0.49 9.65
CA ARG A 200 -2.49 1.33 8.46
C ARG A 200 -1.22 0.98 7.70
N ILE A 201 -1.32 1.06 6.38
CA ILE A 201 -0.18 0.95 5.48
C ILE A 201 0.60 2.27 5.54
N LYS A 202 1.91 2.14 5.73
CA LYS A 202 2.89 3.21 5.81
C LYS A 202 3.81 3.17 4.61
N GLU A 203 4.29 4.33 4.21
CA GLU A 203 5.29 4.50 3.16
C GLU A 203 6.41 5.40 3.65
N ILE A 204 7.63 4.87 3.66
CA ILE A 204 8.82 5.61 4.07
C ILE A 204 9.92 5.56 3.02
N PHE A 205 10.84 6.52 3.14
CA PHE A 205 12.04 6.58 2.35
C PHE A 205 13.28 6.55 3.24
N LEU A 206 14.25 5.75 2.82
CA LEU A 206 15.59 5.68 3.38
C LEU A 206 16.57 6.17 2.31
N LYS A 207 17.59 6.93 2.69
CA LYS A 207 18.63 7.39 1.78
C LYS A 207 20.01 7.06 2.34
N LEU A 208 20.93 6.68 1.47
CA LEU A 208 22.33 6.53 1.84
C LEU A 208 22.96 7.91 1.99
N VAL A 209 23.33 8.29 3.21
CA VAL A 209 23.96 9.57 3.56
C VAL A 209 25.24 9.28 4.35
N GLU A 210 26.39 9.78 3.88
CA GLU A 210 27.68 9.58 4.55
C GLU A 210 27.99 8.10 4.85
N LYS A 211 27.60 7.20 3.94
CA LYS A 211 27.75 5.73 4.05
C LYS A 211 26.86 5.04 5.11
N ALA A 212 25.87 5.74 5.66
CA ALA A 212 24.84 5.16 6.52
C ALA A 212 23.46 5.36 5.91
N TRP A 213 22.61 4.34 5.98
CA TRP A 213 21.21 4.45 5.59
C TRP A 213 20.44 5.18 6.69
N LYS A 214 19.78 6.27 6.32
CA LYS A 214 18.97 7.07 7.23
C LYS A 214 17.58 7.24 6.66
N ARG A 215 16.58 7.30 7.55
CA ARG A 215 15.26 7.78 7.16
C ARG A 215 15.38 9.23 6.72
N VAL A 216 14.64 9.58 5.68
CA VAL A 216 14.56 10.96 5.17
C VAL A 216 13.11 11.35 4.96
N GLU A 217 12.88 12.66 4.94
CA GLU A 217 11.59 13.20 4.55
C GLU A 217 11.27 12.85 3.09
N VAL A 218 9.98 12.70 2.80
CA VAL A 218 9.48 12.36 1.45
C VAL A 218 10.01 13.36 0.42
N LYS A 219 10.09 14.65 0.79
CA LYS A 219 10.62 15.71 -0.07
C LYS A 219 12.06 15.46 -0.48
N ASP A 220 12.94 15.14 0.47
CA ASP A 220 14.37 14.92 0.21
C ASP A 220 14.58 13.67 -0.66
N ALA A 221 13.79 12.63 -0.43
CA ALA A 221 13.76 11.45 -1.29
C ALA A 221 13.27 11.78 -2.69
N ALA A 222 12.17 12.52 -2.82
CA ALA A 222 11.57 12.90 -4.10
C ALA A 222 12.50 13.78 -4.95
N GLU A 223 13.17 14.75 -4.35
CA GLU A 223 14.19 15.57 -5.03
C GLU A 223 15.35 14.71 -5.56
N THR A 224 15.80 13.74 -4.76
CA THR A 224 16.85 12.80 -5.17
C THR A 224 16.37 11.91 -6.32
N LEU A 225 15.18 11.32 -6.22
CA LEU A 225 14.60 10.45 -7.23
C LEU A 225 14.31 11.20 -8.53
N HIS A 226 13.82 12.44 -8.45
CA HIS A 226 13.63 13.33 -9.60
C HIS A 226 14.95 13.65 -10.28
N GLY A 227 16.02 13.87 -9.51
CA GLY A 227 17.37 14.06 -10.05
C GLY A 227 17.90 12.83 -10.81
N ILE A 228 17.52 11.61 -10.39
CA ILE A 228 17.86 10.38 -11.11
C ILE A 228 16.98 10.21 -12.36
N ASN A 229 15.68 10.50 -12.23
CA ASN A 229 14.67 10.38 -13.27
C ASN A 229 13.64 11.50 -13.17
N SER A 230 13.67 12.46 -14.10
CA SER A 230 12.81 13.64 -14.07
C SER A 230 11.32 13.35 -14.28
N THR A 231 10.94 12.12 -14.65
CA THR A 231 9.53 11.69 -14.69
C THR A 231 8.97 11.36 -13.31
N PHE A 232 9.84 11.12 -12.31
CA PHE A 232 9.41 11.01 -10.93
C PHE A 232 9.08 12.42 -10.39
N PRO A 233 7.91 12.67 -9.80
CA PRO A 233 7.54 14.01 -9.35
C PRO A 233 8.47 14.53 -8.23
N ALA A 234 9.03 15.72 -8.41
CA ALA A 234 9.85 16.35 -7.36
C ALA A 234 9.04 16.71 -6.10
N ASP A 235 7.74 16.91 -6.26
CA ASP A 235 6.78 17.22 -5.20
C ASP A 235 5.94 15.99 -4.78
N TYR A 236 6.45 14.78 -5.07
CA TYR A 236 5.80 13.51 -4.79
C TYR A 236 5.14 13.49 -3.39
N LYS A 237 3.89 13.05 -3.38
CA LYS A 237 3.12 12.79 -2.16
C LYS A 237 3.03 11.29 -2.00
N VAL A 238 3.30 10.83 -0.78
CA VAL A 238 3.10 9.42 -0.41
C VAL A 238 1.68 8.99 -0.75
N VAL A 239 1.57 7.78 -1.30
CA VAL A 239 0.29 7.15 -1.59
C VAL A 239 -0.36 6.68 -0.29
N TYR A 240 0.49 6.22 0.63
CA TYR A 240 0.10 5.72 1.95
C TYR A 240 0.42 6.74 3.04
N ASP A 241 0.19 6.36 4.29
CA ASP A 241 0.53 7.23 5.42
C ASP A 241 2.06 7.38 5.55
N GLY A 242 2.54 8.62 5.51
CA GLY A 242 3.97 8.94 5.59
C GLY A 242 4.57 8.80 7.00
N PHE A 243 3.74 8.47 7.99
CA PHE A 243 4.18 8.22 9.35
C PHE A 243 5.06 6.97 9.45
N SER A 244 6.04 7.00 10.35
CA SER A 244 6.73 5.77 10.77
C SER A 244 7.16 5.88 12.22
N VAL A 245 7.14 4.74 12.90
CA VAL A 245 7.48 4.57 14.31
C VAL A 245 8.98 4.64 14.60
N TYR A 246 9.81 4.57 13.57
CA TYR A 246 11.25 4.74 13.68
C TYR A 246 11.61 6.21 13.50
N GLY A 247 12.45 6.76 14.39
CA GLY A 247 12.87 8.16 14.35
C GLY A 247 13.45 8.58 12.99
N ALA A 248 13.35 9.87 12.68
CA ALA A 248 14.06 10.50 11.56
C ALA A 248 15.55 10.66 11.89
#